data_AF-A0A938MLK0-F1
#
_entry.id   AF-A0A938MLK0-F1
#
_cell.length_a   1.000
_cell.length_b   1.000
_cell.length_c   1.000
_cell.angle_alpha   90.00
_cell.angle_beta   90.00
_cell.angle_gamma   90.00
#
_symmetry.space_group_name_H-M   'P 1'
#
loop_
_entity.id
_entity.type
_entity.pdbx_description
1 polymer ?
#
loop_
_entity_poly.entity_id
_entity_poly.type
_entity_poly.pdbx_seq_one_letter_code
_entity_poly.pdbx_strand_id
1 'polypeptide(L)'
;MKPAEPSPSWLIALFPQSYVPVVLQDILDALPRLKTPPEEATRPEEHLTGQLYSIVKGNARYYSGPLEPSIEHWLPDQESRVDIRFSCGKGQETYFVVEAKRLFTTYPGGARADLLQPYIDEGMMRFIGGRYAPYQQASAMLAYVFDVTCAEARCAVKTAVEKRRRDLRLTGDFGPSALVVTPPVDETKHALRAKTFTLYHLFAQLSPRHEAKRTAGKRNPSKAHLPLYAAK
;
A
#
# COMPACT_ATOMS: atom_id res chain seq x y z
N MET A 1 -41.06 -35.09 -15.34
CA MET A 1 -39.82 -34.41 -14.88
C MET A 1 -39.92 -32.95 -15.30
N LYS A 2 -39.91 -32.01 -14.34
CA LYS A 2 -39.78 -30.59 -14.69
C LYS A 2 -38.35 -30.35 -15.20
N PRO A 3 -38.15 -29.57 -16.27
CA PRO A 3 -36.80 -29.14 -16.64
C PRO A 3 -36.20 -28.35 -15.48
N ALA A 4 -34.92 -28.62 -15.18
CA ALA A 4 -34.18 -27.85 -14.19
C ALA A 4 -34.23 -26.37 -14.58
N GLU A 5 -34.64 -25.52 -13.64
CA GLU A 5 -34.62 -24.07 -13.84
C GLU A 5 -33.17 -23.63 -14.15
N PRO A 6 -32.96 -22.75 -15.15
CA PRO A 6 -31.64 -22.20 -15.40
C PRO A 6 -31.18 -21.41 -14.17
N SER A 7 -30.00 -21.79 -13.65
CA SER A 7 -29.28 -21.03 -12.61
C SER A 7 -29.22 -19.54 -13.00
N PRO A 8 -29.61 -18.62 -12.12
CA PRO A 8 -29.76 -17.24 -12.54
C PRO A 8 -28.38 -16.57 -12.71
N SER A 9 -28.21 -15.91 -13.86
CA SER A 9 -26.95 -15.39 -14.41
C SER A 9 -26.44 -14.09 -13.76
N TRP A 10 -26.61 -13.90 -12.44
CA TRP A 10 -26.19 -12.68 -11.73
C TRP A 10 -25.13 -12.90 -10.63
N LEU A 11 -24.44 -14.04 -10.63
CA LEU A 11 -23.24 -14.24 -9.82
C LEU A 11 -22.15 -13.27 -10.30
N ILE A 12 -22.14 -12.08 -9.72
CA ILE A 12 -21.05 -11.12 -9.82
C ILE A 12 -19.74 -11.85 -9.51
N ALA A 13 -18.88 -11.97 -10.52
CA ALA A 13 -17.57 -12.58 -10.33
C ALA A 13 -16.74 -11.69 -9.40
N LEU A 14 -16.15 -12.31 -8.38
CA LEU A 14 -15.31 -11.64 -7.39
C LEU A 14 -13.85 -11.91 -7.70
N PHE A 15 -12.96 -11.01 -7.27
CA PHE A 15 -11.52 -11.29 -7.32
C PHE A 15 -11.22 -12.60 -6.58
N PRO A 16 -10.50 -13.58 -7.18
CA PRO A 16 -10.30 -14.87 -6.56
C PRO A 16 -9.48 -14.75 -5.28
N GLN A 17 -10.03 -15.22 -4.16
CA GLN A 17 -9.37 -15.15 -2.85
C GLN A 17 -8.01 -15.88 -2.82
N SER A 18 -7.84 -16.92 -3.65
CA SER A 18 -6.57 -17.64 -3.79
C SER A 18 -5.42 -16.76 -4.31
N TYR A 19 -5.71 -15.66 -5.03
CA TYR A 19 -4.70 -14.72 -5.51
C TYR A 19 -4.38 -13.60 -4.53
N VAL A 20 -5.19 -13.37 -3.49
CA VAL A 20 -4.92 -12.35 -2.47
C VAL A 20 -3.56 -12.54 -1.80
N PRO A 21 -3.23 -13.70 -1.20
CA PRO A 21 -1.91 -13.88 -0.58
C PRO A 21 -0.77 -13.77 -1.59
N VAL A 22 -1.00 -14.14 -2.86
CA VAL A 22 0.00 -14.00 -3.94
C VAL A 22 0.30 -12.53 -4.21
N VAL A 23 -0.74 -11.70 -4.37
CA VAL A 23 -0.60 -10.25 -4.59
C VAL A 23 0.07 -9.59 -3.39
N LEU A 24 -0.36 -9.93 -2.17
CA LEU A 24 0.24 -9.37 -0.96
C LEU A 24 1.71 -9.77 -0.80
N GLN A 25 2.06 -11.03 -1.07
CA GLN A 25 3.44 -11.48 -1.01
C GLN A 25 4.33 -10.76 -2.03
N ASP A 26 3.87 -10.62 -3.28
CA ASP A 26 4.61 -9.90 -4.32
C ASP A 26 4.84 -8.42 -3.94
N ILE A 27 3.87 -7.78 -3.26
CA ILE A 27 4.03 -6.42 -2.72
C ILE A 27 5.08 -6.43 -1.60
N LEU A 28 4.94 -7.32 -0.62
CA LEU A 28 5.84 -7.44 0.53
C LEU A 28 7.29 -7.67 0.10
N ASP A 29 7.53 -8.55 -0.89
CA ASP A 29 8.86 -8.83 -1.44
C ASP A 29 9.47 -7.60 -2.15
N ALA A 30 8.63 -6.71 -2.67
CA ALA A 30 9.06 -5.50 -3.34
C ALA A 30 9.36 -4.35 -2.36
N LEU A 31 8.74 -4.30 -1.18
CA LEU A 31 8.88 -3.18 -0.22
C LEU A 31 10.34 -2.89 0.18
N PRO A 32 11.20 -3.87 0.48
CA PRO A 32 12.60 -3.61 0.85
C PRO A 32 13.45 -2.97 -0.26
N ARG A 33 12.97 -2.99 -1.51
CA ARG A 33 13.66 -2.45 -2.68
C ARG A 33 13.28 -1.00 -2.97
N LEU A 34 12.31 -0.45 -2.26
CA LEU A 34 11.88 0.94 -2.42
C LEU A 34 12.97 1.90 -1.95
N LYS A 35 13.20 2.93 -2.74
CA LYS A 35 14.13 4.01 -2.40
C LYS A 35 13.34 5.21 -1.94
N THR A 36 13.80 5.84 -0.87
CA THR A 36 13.23 7.09 -0.35
C THR A 36 13.14 8.12 -1.49
N PRO A 37 11.98 8.79 -1.67
CA PRO A 37 11.83 9.80 -2.71
C PRO A 37 12.83 10.95 -2.49
N PRO A 38 13.31 11.59 -3.57
CA PRO A 38 14.14 12.78 -3.46
C PRO A 38 13.43 13.89 -2.67
N GLU A 39 14.20 14.82 -2.09
CA GLU A 39 13.68 15.85 -1.18
C GLU A 39 12.68 16.78 -1.90
N GLU A 40 12.94 17.05 -3.18
CA GLU A 40 12.14 17.85 -4.10
C GLU A 40 10.89 17.13 -4.65
N ALA A 41 10.67 15.85 -4.32
CA ALA A 41 9.50 15.13 -4.78
C ALA A 41 8.21 15.76 -4.21
N THR A 42 7.43 16.41 -5.07
CA THR A 42 6.13 17.02 -4.74
C THR A 42 5.05 15.98 -4.44
N ARG A 43 5.23 14.78 -5.01
CA ARG A 43 4.31 13.65 -5.00
C ARG A 43 5.02 12.37 -4.51
N PRO A 44 5.49 12.34 -3.23
CA PRO A 44 6.36 11.29 -2.73
C PRO A 44 5.64 9.94 -2.59
N GLU A 45 4.34 9.95 -2.32
CA GLU A 45 3.50 8.75 -2.28
C GLU A 45 3.41 8.12 -3.67
N GLU A 46 3.10 8.90 -4.70
CA GLU A 46 2.97 8.38 -6.06
C GLU A 46 4.32 7.96 -6.66
N HIS A 47 5.40 8.63 -6.25
CA HIS A 47 6.76 8.20 -6.58
C HIS A 47 7.07 6.80 -6.04
N LEU A 48 6.69 6.50 -4.79
CA LEU A 48 6.89 5.19 -4.19
C LEU A 48 5.97 4.14 -4.81
N THR A 49 4.71 4.47 -5.07
CA THR A 49 3.74 3.60 -5.75
C THR A 49 4.25 3.22 -7.14
N GLY A 50 4.83 4.16 -7.89
CA GLY A 50 5.43 3.91 -9.21
C GLY A 50 6.65 2.99 -9.15
N GLN A 51 7.52 3.15 -8.15
CA GLN A 51 8.64 2.22 -7.91
C GLN A 51 8.11 0.82 -7.59
N LEU A 52 7.16 0.72 -6.66
CA LEU A 52 6.54 -0.54 -6.24
C LEU A 52 5.94 -1.27 -7.45
N TYR A 53 5.14 -0.58 -8.25
CA TYR A 53 4.55 -1.13 -9.46
C TYR A 53 5.60 -1.65 -10.44
N SER A 54 6.65 -0.88 -10.70
CA SER A 54 7.72 -1.26 -11.63
C SER A 54 8.42 -2.55 -11.18
N ILE A 55 8.61 -2.71 -9.87
CA ILE A 55 9.20 -3.92 -9.28
C ILE A 55 8.23 -5.11 -9.41
N VAL A 56 6.99 -4.94 -8.97
CA VAL A 56 5.96 -5.99 -8.96
C VAL A 56 5.67 -6.48 -10.38
N LYS A 57 5.49 -5.57 -11.35
CA LYS A 57 5.26 -5.92 -12.76
C LYS A 57 6.42 -6.71 -13.37
N GLY A 58 7.62 -6.60 -12.80
CA GLY A 58 8.78 -7.39 -13.19
C GLY A 58 8.63 -8.90 -12.95
N ASN A 59 7.69 -9.34 -12.10
CA ASN A 59 7.47 -10.76 -11.84
C ASN A 59 6.90 -11.47 -13.07
N ALA A 60 7.52 -12.59 -13.45
CA ALA A 60 7.12 -13.41 -14.61
C ALA A 60 5.62 -13.76 -14.64
N ARG A 61 5.00 -13.92 -13.46
CA ARG A 61 3.58 -14.26 -13.32
C ARG A 61 2.62 -13.24 -13.94
N TYR A 62 3.01 -11.98 -14.07
CA TYR A 62 2.15 -10.94 -14.65
C TYR A 62 2.26 -10.84 -16.17
N TYR A 63 3.17 -11.60 -16.80
CA TYR A 63 3.29 -11.66 -18.25
C TYR A 63 2.44 -12.78 -18.86
N SER A 64 2.39 -13.94 -18.21
CA SER A 64 1.72 -15.14 -18.71
C SER A 64 0.57 -15.62 -17.82
N GLY A 65 0.38 -15.02 -16.66
CA GLY A 65 -0.66 -15.40 -15.71
C GLY A 65 -1.97 -14.64 -15.90
N PRO A 66 -2.99 -14.97 -15.09
CA PRO A 66 -4.31 -14.35 -15.20
C PRO A 66 -4.40 -12.98 -14.52
N LEU A 67 -3.35 -12.55 -13.81
CA LEU A 67 -3.29 -11.29 -13.07
C LEU A 67 -2.67 -10.18 -13.90
N GLU A 68 -3.30 -9.01 -13.91
CA GLU A 68 -2.79 -7.82 -14.59
C GLU A 68 -2.77 -6.63 -13.61
N PRO A 69 -1.58 -6.15 -13.20
CA PRO A 69 -1.43 -4.98 -12.35
C PRO A 69 -1.46 -3.69 -13.18
N SER A 70 -2.09 -2.66 -12.64
CA SER A 70 -2.11 -1.30 -13.17
C SER A 70 -2.02 -0.28 -12.02
N ILE A 71 -1.53 0.92 -12.31
CA ILE A 71 -1.50 2.04 -11.37
C ILE A 71 -2.33 3.19 -11.89
N GLU A 72 -2.70 4.10 -11.00
CA GLU A 72 -3.37 5.36 -11.35
C GLU A 72 -4.62 5.13 -12.21
N HIS A 73 -5.33 4.03 -11.95
CA HIS A 73 -6.46 3.60 -12.76
C HIS A 73 -7.75 4.32 -12.33
N TRP A 74 -8.42 4.93 -13.30
CA TRP A 74 -9.77 5.46 -13.09
C TRP A 74 -10.75 4.30 -13.04
N LEU A 75 -11.45 4.15 -11.92
CA LEU A 75 -12.55 3.20 -11.87
C LEU A 75 -13.75 3.79 -12.62
N PRO A 76 -14.40 3.04 -13.54
CA PRO A 76 -15.46 3.53 -14.42
C PRO A 76 -16.59 4.27 -13.69
N ASP A 77 -16.84 3.92 -12.43
CA ASP A 77 -18.01 4.40 -11.67
C ASP A 77 -17.67 5.37 -10.53
N GLN A 78 -16.42 5.83 -10.36
CA GLN A 78 -16.01 6.44 -9.08
C GLN A 78 -15.37 7.82 -9.12
N GLU A 79 -15.21 8.46 -10.30
CA GLU A 79 -14.50 9.76 -10.44
C GLU A 79 -13.22 9.86 -9.57
N SER A 80 -12.60 8.71 -9.29
CA SER A 80 -11.49 8.62 -8.37
C SER A 80 -10.56 7.52 -8.81
N ARG A 81 -9.30 7.78 -8.52
CA ARG A 81 -8.16 7.04 -9.01
C ARG A 81 -7.62 6.18 -7.88
N VAL A 82 -7.46 4.90 -8.17
CA VAL A 82 -6.80 3.97 -7.24
C VAL A 82 -5.30 3.96 -7.46
N ASP A 83 -4.54 3.75 -6.39
CA ASP A 83 -3.09 3.74 -6.46
C ASP A 83 -2.58 2.51 -7.22
N ILE A 84 -3.05 1.31 -6.86
CA ILE A 84 -2.74 0.06 -7.57
C ILE A 84 -4.00 -0.79 -7.69
N ARG A 85 -4.21 -1.38 -8.86
CA ARG A 85 -5.27 -2.34 -9.16
C ARG A 85 -4.67 -3.61 -9.74
N PHE A 86 -5.07 -4.75 -9.19
CA PHE A 86 -4.79 -6.08 -9.75
C PHE A 86 -6.10 -6.65 -10.29
N SER A 87 -6.21 -6.85 -11.60
CA SER A 87 -7.37 -7.52 -12.21
C SER A 87 -7.08 -9.00 -12.44
N CYS A 88 -8.12 -9.83 -12.52
CA CYS A 88 -7.99 -11.27 -12.77
C CYS A 88 -8.95 -11.74 -13.86
N GLY A 89 -8.43 -12.36 -14.93
CA GLY A 89 -9.24 -13.08 -15.93
C GLY A 89 -9.81 -12.27 -17.09
N LYS A 90 -9.13 -11.21 -17.54
CA LYS A 90 -9.50 -10.34 -18.69
C LYS A 90 -10.83 -9.57 -18.58
N GLY A 91 -11.60 -9.72 -17.51
CA GLY A 91 -12.77 -8.90 -17.20
C GLY A 91 -12.40 -7.66 -16.38
N GLN A 92 -13.05 -6.52 -16.64
CA GLN A 92 -12.78 -5.27 -15.91
C GLN A 92 -13.35 -5.26 -14.48
N GLU A 93 -14.23 -6.20 -14.13
CA GLU A 93 -15.04 -6.16 -12.92
C GLU A 93 -14.45 -6.96 -11.74
N THR A 94 -13.45 -7.83 -11.95
CA THR A 94 -12.81 -8.66 -10.91
C THR A 94 -11.45 -8.11 -10.52
N TYR A 95 -11.40 -7.28 -9.48
CA TYR A 95 -10.16 -6.61 -9.11
C TYR A 95 -9.92 -6.47 -7.60
N PHE A 96 -8.64 -6.50 -7.22
CA PHE A 96 -8.13 -6.20 -5.89
C PHE A 96 -7.43 -4.85 -5.92
N VAL A 97 -7.79 -3.95 -5.00
CA VAL A 97 -7.21 -2.60 -4.92
C VAL A 97 -6.24 -2.52 -3.77
N VAL A 98 -5.16 -1.78 -4.00
CA VAL A 98 -4.28 -1.28 -2.96
C VAL A 98 -4.34 0.23 -3.00
N GLU A 99 -4.76 0.84 -1.89
CA GLU A 99 -4.66 2.28 -1.66
C GLU A 99 -3.43 2.53 -0.79
N ALA A 100 -2.59 3.48 -1.18
CA ALA A 100 -1.36 3.83 -0.51
C ALA A 100 -1.52 5.17 0.21
N LYS A 101 -0.89 5.29 1.38
CA LYS A 101 -0.80 6.53 2.15
C LYS A 101 0.57 6.66 2.79
N ARG A 102 1.14 7.86 2.79
CA ARG A 102 2.29 8.19 3.64
C ARG A 102 1.87 8.40 5.10
N LEU A 103 2.68 7.92 6.04
CA LEU A 103 2.51 8.13 7.48
C LEU A 103 3.80 8.65 8.12
N PHE A 104 3.62 9.48 9.15
CA PHE A 104 4.69 10.02 10.00
C PHE A 104 5.80 10.67 9.18
N THR A 105 5.48 11.80 8.54
CA THR A 105 6.38 12.51 7.63
C THR A 105 6.85 13.84 8.20
N THR A 106 8.09 14.20 7.87
CA THR A 106 8.68 15.52 8.12
C THR A 106 8.80 16.25 6.78
N TYR A 107 8.13 17.40 6.70
CA TYR A 107 8.16 18.29 5.54
C TYR A 107 9.45 19.11 5.50
N PRO A 108 9.82 19.64 4.31
CA PRO A 108 10.82 20.70 4.23
C PRO A 108 10.51 21.83 5.22
N GLY A 109 11.49 22.22 6.03
CA GLY A 109 11.30 23.17 7.15
C GLY A 109 11.03 22.53 8.51
N GLY A 110 10.94 21.20 8.60
CA GLY A 110 10.94 20.45 9.87
C GLY A 110 9.55 20.24 10.50
N ALA A 111 8.48 20.71 9.85
CA ALA A 111 7.12 20.44 10.30
C ALA A 111 6.79 18.94 10.19
N ARG A 112 6.22 18.35 11.25
CA ARG A 112 5.88 16.93 11.33
C ARG A 112 4.37 16.71 11.15
N ALA A 113 3.98 15.63 10.50
CA ALA A 113 2.60 15.19 10.41
C ALA A 113 2.49 13.66 10.48
N ASP A 114 1.59 13.14 11.32
CA ASP A 114 1.34 11.70 11.41
C ASP A 114 0.56 11.15 10.20
N LEU A 115 -0.34 11.96 9.62
CA LEU A 115 -1.22 11.61 8.51
C LEU A 115 -2.13 10.40 8.78
N LEU A 116 -2.44 10.12 10.06
CA LEU A 116 -3.38 9.07 10.46
C LEU A 116 -4.81 9.39 10.01
N GLN A 117 -5.20 10.66 10.05
CA GLN A 117 -6.54 11.06 9.64
C GLN A 117 -6.77 10.83 8.13
N PRO A 118 -5.91 11.31 7.21
CA PRO A 118 -6.01 10.95 5.79
C PRO A 118 -6.00 9.43 5.53
N TYR A 119 -5.22 8.65 6.29
CA TYR A 119 -5.23 7.18 6.17
C TYR A 119 -6.62 6.58 6.37
N ILE A 120 -7.37 7.11 7.34
CA ILE A 120 -8.72 6.64 7.67
C ILE A 120 -9.77 7.27 6.75
N ASP A 121 -9.86 8.60 6.75
CA ASP A 121 -10.95 9.35 6.14
C ASP A 121 -10.88 9.37 4.60
N GLU A 122 -9.67 9.32 4.05
CA GLU A 122 -9.46 9.35 2.60
C GLU A 122 -8.99 7.99 2.05
N GLY A 123 -8.37 7.14 2.87
CA GLY A 123 -7.94 5.80 2.46
C GLY A 123 -9.00 4.73 2.74
N MET A 124 -9.12 4.34 4.02
CA MET A 124 -10.01 3.26 4.45
C MET A 124 -11.48 3.53 4.10
N MET A 125 -11.94 4.77 4.26
CA MET A 125 -13.34 5.13 3.98
C MET A 125 -13.73 5.04 2.51
N ARG A 126 -12.76 5.05 1.57
CA ARG A 126 -13.08 4.71 0.16
C ARG A 126 -13.63 3.29 0.06
N PHE A 127 -13.05 2.33 0.79
CA PHE A 127 -13.52 0.93 0.88
C PHE A 127 -14.86 0.82 1.59
N ILE A 128 -14.98 1.46 2.74
CA ILE A 128 -16.09 1.24 3.67
C ILE A 128 -17.35 2.03 3.28
N GLY A 129 -17.15 3.21 2.69
CA GLY A 129 -18.23 4.05 2.17
C GLY A 129 -19.01 3.42 1.02
N GLY A 130 -18.57 2.26 0.50
CA GLY A 130 -19.20 1.57 -0.61
C GLY A 130 -18.89 2.20 -1.97
N ARG A 131 -17.81 2.99 -2.05
CA ARG A 131 -17.29 3.53 -3.31
C ARG A 131 -16.66 2.44 -4.16
N TYR A 132 -16.11 1.38 -3.55
CA TYR A 132 -15.70 0.24 -4.33
C TYR A 132 -16.86 -0.69 -4.63
N ALA A 133 -16.95 -1.03 -5.91
CA ALA A 133 -18.06 -1.71 -6.53
C ALA A 133 -18.40 -3.05 -5.83
N PRO A 134 -19.63 -3.59 -5.99
CA PRO A 134 -20.08 -4.82 -5.33
C PRO A 134 -19.17 -6.05 -5.52
N TYR A 135 -18.20 -5.97 -6.43
CA TYR A 135 -17.26 -6.99 -6.87
C TYR A 135 -16.04 -7.25 -5.96
N GLN A 136 -15.85 -6.49 -4.86
CA GLN A 136 -14.70 -6.68 -3.97
C GLN A 136 -15.04 -7.29 -2.60
N GLN A 137 -14.40 -8.39 -2.22
CA GLN A 137 -14.50 -8.93 -0.85
C GLN A 137 -13.34 -8.51 0.05
N ALA A 138 -12.21 -8.15 -0.55
CA ALA A 138 -11.05 -7.66 0.17
C ALA A 138 -10.26 -6.65 -0.64
N SER A 139 -9.44 -5.86 0.04
CA SER A 139 -8.46 -4.92 -0.53
C SER A 139 -7.32 -4.69 0.46
N ALA A 140 -6.37 -3.83 0.13
CA ALA A 140 -5.29 -3.48 1.03
C ALA A 140 -5.08 -1.97 1.18
N MET A 141 -4.67 -1.56 2.38
CA MET A 141 -4.02 -0.29 2.66
C MET A 141 -2.52 -0.50 2.79
N LEU A 142 -1.73 0.27 2.05
CA LEU A 142 -0.29 0.32 2.16
C LEU A 142 0.15 1.63 2.82
N ALA A 143 0.77 1.53 3.99
CA ALA A 143 1.38 2.66 4.68
C ALA A 143 2.86 2.77 4.31
N TYR A 144 3.27 3.88 3.68
CA TYR A 144 4.68 4.26 3.56
C TYR A 144 5.08 5.03 4.82
N VAL A 145 5.90 4.42 5.68
CA VAL A 145 6.27 4.95 7.00
C VAL A 145 7.65 5.61 6.92
N PHE A 146 7.74 6.90 7.28
CA PHE A 146 8.97 7.69 7.12
C PHE A 146 9.79 7.81 8.42
N ASP A 147 9.27 8.52 9.42
CA ASP A 147 10.08 9.00 10.55
C ASP A 147 9.98 8.15 11.82
N VAL A 148 9.10 7.16 11.82
CA VAL A 148 8.92 6.21 12.93
C VAL A 148 9.11 4.79 12.43
N THR A 149 9.18 3.83 13.36
CA THR A 149 9.21 2.42 13.00
C THR A 149 7.84 1.93 12.50
N CYS A 150 7.81 0.90 11.66
CA CYS A 150 6.55 0.23 11.29
C CYS A 150 5.76 -0.26 12.51
N ALA A 151 6.42 -0.64 13.61
CA ALA A 151 5.75 -1.07 14.83
C ALA A 151 5.01 0.09 15.53
N GLU A 152 5.65 1.27 15.62
CA GLU A 152 5.02 2.49 16.14
C GLU A 152 3.86 2.94 15.24
N ALA A 153 4.07 2.96 13.92
CA ALA A 153 3.02 3.32 12.96
C ALA A 153 1.83 2.37 13.03
N ARG A 154 2.07 1.05 13.10
CA ARG A 154 1.03 0.03 13.29
C ARG A 154 0.23 0.27 14.56
N CYS A 155 0.90 0.54 15.69
CA CYS A 155 0.23 0.81 16.96
C CYS A 155 -0.67 2.07 16.88
N ALA A 156 -0.17 3.13 16.26
CA ALA A 156 -0.91 4.36 16.08
C ALA A 156 -2.12 4.19 15.14
N VAL A 157 -1.96 3.50 14.01
CA VAL A 157 -3.06 3.17 13.09
C VAL A 157 -4.11 2.33 13.80
N LYS A 158 -3.71 1.25 14.51
CA LYS A 158 -4.63 0.44 15.30
C LYS A 158 -5.43 1.29 16.28
N THR A 159 -4.76 2.15 17.04
CA THR A 159 -5.42 3.04 18.00
C THR A 159 -6.42 3.99 17.32
N ALA A 160 -6.05 4.58 16.18
CA ALA A 160 -6.90 5.49 15.44
C ALA A 160 -8.11 4.78 14.80
N VAL A 161 -7.92 3.57 14.28
CA VAL A 161 -8.98 2.72 13.72
C VAL A 161 -9.99 2.31 14.78
N GLU A 162 -9.53 1.84 15.95
CA GLU A 162 -10.44 1.45 17.04
C GLU A 162 -11.25 2.65 17.58
N LYS A 163 -10.67 3.85 17.63
CA LYS A 163 -11.41 5.08 17.96
C LYS A 163 -12.52 5.40 16.95
N ARG A 164 -12.38 4.95 15.70
CA ARG A 164 -13.35 5.15 14.61
C ARG A 164 -14.18 3.90 14.31
N ARG A 165 -14.22 2.94 15.24
CA ARG A 165 -14.87 1.63 15.08
C ARG A 165 -16.28 1.67 14.50
N ARG A 166 -17.13 2.59 14.97
CA ARG A 166 -18.51 2.74 14.50
C ARG A 166 -18.56 3.24 13.06
N ASP A 167 -17.79 4.27 12.73
CA ASP A 167 -17.76 4.87 11.39
C ASP A 167 -17.20 3.87 10.37
N LEU A 168 -16.17 3.13 10.78
CA LEU A 168 -15.53 2.08 9.99
C LEU A 168 -16.31 0.78 9.97
N ARG A 169 -17.42 0.67 10.73
CA ARG A 169 -18.26 -0.53 10.80
C ARG A 169 -17.49 -1.81 11.14
N LEU A 170 -16.53 -1.73 12.06
CA LEU A 170 -15.68 -2.89 12.37
C LEU A 170 -16.51 -4.00 13.03
N THR A 171 -16.34 -5.23 12.55
CA THR A 171 -16.96 -6.44 13.11
C THR A 171 -16.01 -7.24 13.99
N GLY A 172 -14.75 -6.81 14.09
CA GLY A 172 -13.70 -7.42 14.88
C GLY A 172 -12.57 -6.42 15.09
N ASP A 173 -11.58 -6.80 15.90
CA ASP A 173 -10.48 -5.91 16.24
C ASP A 173 -9.43 -5.85 15.13
N PHE A 174 -8.71 -4.74 15.05
CA PHE A 174 -7.49 -4.65 14.24
C PHE A 174 -6.45 -5.62 14.78
N GLY A 175 -6.01 -6.57 13.96
CA GLY A 175 -5.05 -7.59 14.38
C GLY A 175 -4.47 -8.41 13.24
N PRO A 176 -3.65 -9.43 13.55
CA PRO A 176 -2.95 -10.23 12.55
C PRO A 176 -3.94 -10.98 11.65
N SER A 177 -3.62 -11.03 10.36
CA SER A 177 -4.34 -11.83 9.37
C SER A 177 -3.97 -13.31 9.47
N ALA A 178 -4.91 -14.18 9.08
CA ALA A 178 -4.66 -15.61 8.91
C ALA A 178 -3.97 -15.96 7.58
N LEU A 179 -3.72 -14.98 6.70
CA LEU A 179 -3.01 -15.22 5.45
C LEU A 179 -1.57 -15.67 5.70
N VAL A 180 -1.14 -16.68 4.93
CA VAL A 180 0.24 -17.17 4.95
C VAL A 180 1.09 -16.31 4.01
N VAL A 181 1.57 -15.18 4.52
CA VAL A 181 2.49 -14.26 3.85
C VAL A 181 3.61 -13.87 4.81
N THR A 182 4.77 -13.50 4.26
CA THR A 182 5.96 -13.10 5.05
C THR A 182 6.48 -11.74 4.59
N PRO A 183 6.62 -10.75 5.48
CA PRO A 183 6.19 -10.77 6.89
C PRO A 183 4.65 -10.85 7.04
N PRO A 184 4.13 -11.27 8.20
CA PRO A 184 2.69 -11.30 8.44
C PRO A 184 2.09 -9.88 8.36
N VAL A 185 0.86 -9.82 7.85
CA VAL A 185 0.09 -8.58 7.71
C VAL A 185 -1.04 -8.53 8.72
N ASP A 186 -1.51 -7.34 9.05
CA ASP A 186 -2.72 -7.16 9.84
C ASP A 186 -3.95 -7.03 8.94
N GLU A 187 -5.13 -7.25 9.50
CA GLU A 187 -6.41 -7.05 8.83
C GLU A 187 -7.43 -6.36 9.75
N THR A 188 -8.40 -5.71 9.10
CA THR A 188 -9.66 -5.28 9.71
C THR A 188 -10.83 -5.85 8.94
N LYS A 189 -11.95 -6.09 9.62
CA LYS A 189 -13.19 -6.62 9.02
C LYS A 189 -14.31 -5.63 9.20
N HIS A 190 -15.05 -5.37 8.12
CA HIS A 190 -16.06 -4.33 8.05
C HIS A 190 -17.41 -4.91 7.61
N ALA A 191 -18.49 -4.53 8.30
CA ALA A 191 -19.85 -4.85 7.89
C ALA A 191 -20.31 -3.90 6.77
N LEU A 192 -20.31 -4.38 5.53
CA LEU A 192 -20.93 -3.71 4.40
C LEU A 192 -22.32 -4.31 4.14
N ARG A 193 -23.20 -3.60 3.42
CA ARG A 193 -24.64 -3.91 3.31
C ARG A 193 -24.97 -5.39 3.09
N ALA A 194 -24.22 -6.08 2.23
CA ALA A 194 -24.48 -7.46 1.84
C ALA A 194 -23.31 -8.43 2.12
N LYS A 195 -22.23 -7.97 2.78
CA LYS A 195 -21.02 -8.78 2.97
C LYS A 195 -20.12 -8.24 4.07
N THR A 196 -19.32 -9.12 4.65
CA THR A 196 -18.11 -8.73 5.37
C THR A 196 -17.02 -8.39 4.36
N PHE A 197 -16.34 -7.28 4.56
CA PHE A 197 -15.20 -6.85 3.74
C PHE A 197 -13.92 -6.85 4.57
N THR A 198 -12.85 -7.43 4.04
CA THR A 198 -11.54 -7.48 4.71
C THR A 198 -10.60 -6.44 4.12
N LEU A 199 -10.00 -5.61 4.97
CA LEU A 199 -8.96 -4.68 4.56
C LEU A 199 -7.63 -5.10 5.19
N TYR A 200 -6.66 -5.47 4.36
CA TYR A 200 -5.31 -5.83 4.80
C TYR A 200 -4.46 -4.58 4.99
N HIS A 201 -3.63 -4.54 6.03
CA HIS A 201 -2.78 -3.41 6.36
C HIS A 201 -1.30 -3.79 6.24
N LEU A 202 -0.60 -3.15 5.30
CA LEU A 202 0.81 -3.33 5.03
C LEU A 202 1.56 -2.07 5.45
N PHE A 203 2.77 -2.24 6.00
CA PHE A 203 3.61 -1.13 6.46
C PHE A 203 5.00 -1.27 5.85
N ALA A 204 5.38 -0.30 5.02
CA ALA A 204 6.67 -0.22 4.37
C ALA A 204 7.55 0.79 5.11
N GLN A 205 8.61 0.30 5.76
CA GLN A 205 9.61 1.18 6.37
C GLN A 205 10.42 1.83 5.27
N LEU A 206 10.43 3.15 5.22
CA LEU A 206 11.41 3.90 4.45
C LEU A 206 12.59 4.25 5.33
N SER A 207 13.79 4.28 4.75
CA SER A 207 14.96 4.77 5.45
C SER A 207 14.76 6.25 5.82
N PRO A 208 15.10 6.66 7.05
CA PRO A 208 14.94 8.05 7.48
C PRO A 208 15.67 9.00 6.53
N ARG A 209 15.00 10.05 6.07
CA ARG A 209 15.60 11.11 5.22
C ARG A 209 16.84 11.75 5.86
N HIS A 210 16.94 11.71 7.19
CA HIS A 210 17.99 12.35 7.97
C HIS A 210 19.24 11.49 8.21
N GLU A 211 19.19 10.16 8.04
CA GLU A 211 20.40 9.32 8.21
C GLU A 211 21.38 9.48 7.05
N ALA A 212 20.90 9.80 5.85
CA ALA A 212 21.74 10.11 4.70
C ALA A 212 22.63 11.35 4.93
N LYS A 213 22.20 12.32 5.74
CA LYS A 213 23.00 13.51 6.11
C LYS A 213 24.08 13.19 7.16
N ARG A 214 23.85 12.24 8.08
CA ARG A 214 24.85 11.84 9.09
C ARG A 214 26.02 11.05 8.51
N THR A 215 25.80 10.30 7.43
CA THR A 215 26.86 9.53 6.74
C THR A 215 27.60 10.37 5.70
N ALA A 216 26.93 11.32 5.03
CA ALA A 216 27.58 12.23 4.08
C ALA A 216 28.51 13.27 4.76
N GLY A 217 28.25 13.65 6.02
CA GLY A 217 29.07 14.61 6.77
C GLY A 217 30.37 14.08 7.38
N LYS A 218 30.72 12.79 7.19
CA LYS A 218 31.90 12.15 7.79
C LYS A 218 33.07 11.88 6.82
N ARG A 219 33.12 12.51 5.64
CA ARG A 219 34.35 12.53 4.82
C ARG A 219 35.18 13.76 5.18
N ASN A 220 36.16 13.55 6.05
CA ASN A 220 37.19 14.52 6.42
C ASN A 220 38.24 14.61 5.27
N PRO A 221 38.54 15.77 4.68
CA PRO A 221 39.63 15.89 3.71
C PRO A 221 40.91 16.21 4.47
N SER A 222 41.62 15.21 4.98
CA SER A 222 42.96 15.44 5.55
C SER A 222 44.03 15.32 4.48
N LYS A 223 44.51 16.49 4.04
CA LYS A 223 45.89 16.84 3.65
C LYS A 223 46.51 16.11 2.45
N ALA A 224 46.49 16.79 1.30
CA ALA A 224 47.52 16.64 0.28
C ALA A 224 48.79 17.39 0.73
N HIS A 225 49.89 16.65 0.92
CA HIS A 225 51.23 17.21 1.04
C HIS A 225 51.71 17.66 -0.35
N LEU A 226 52.08 18.93 -0.48
CA LEU A 226 52.89 19.46 -1.58
C LEU A 226 54.36 19.12 -1.33
N PRO A 227 55.11 18.58 -2.31
CA PRO A 227 56.57 18.64 -2.26
C PRO A 227 57.08 19.97 -2.85
N LEU A 228 57.97 20.62 -2.10
CA LEU A 228 58.79 21.73 -2.56
C LEU A 228 59.69 21.26 -3.71
N TYR A 229 59.71 22.00 -4.82
CA TYR A 229 60.83 21.99 -5.75
C TYR A 229 61.84 23.06 -5.34
N ALA A 230 63.07 22.63 -5.09
CA ALA A 230 64.23 23.47 -4.90
C ALA A 230 64.63 24.15 -6.23
N ALA A 231 65.03 25.42 -6.14
CA ALA A 231 65.73 26.13 -7.20
C ALA A 231 67.00 26.76 -6.62
N LYS A 232 68.13 26.38 -7.23
CA LYS A 232 69.50 26.91 -7.14
C LYS A 232 70.32 26.57 -5.89
#